data_AF-A0A0F9VUC5-F1
#
_entry.id   AF-A0A0F9VUC5-F1
#
_cell.length_a   1.000
_cell.length_b   1.000
_cell.length_c   1.000
_cell.angle_alpha   90.00
_cell.angle_beta   90.00
_cell.angle_gamma   90.00
#
_symmetry.space_group_name_H-M   'P 1'
#
loop_
_entity.id
_entity.type
_entity.pdbx_description
1 polymer ?
#
loop_
_entity_poly.entity_id
_entity_poly.type
_entity_poly.pdbx_seq_one_letter_code
_entity_poly.pdbx_strand_id
1 'polypeptide(L)'
;MMDQPDFTDLFNTYFASTSRPICYEVRRDANRGHDLVFLSSLVHDARFPRDAVSLDGQTLTIPMDRDRWEDFREKNALWSVAATLTIGGVVSHEWRLTGDGPPSADDAEFCLRDLYIGEREFRADDDATPTFPLILTGCFEWELAIELDKRTWSIRLADAE
;
A
#
# COMPACT_ATOMS: atom_id res chain seq x y z
N MET A 1 0.23 24.87 -23.44
CA MET A 1 0.00 23.78 -22.47
C MET A 1 0.86 24.14 -21.27
N MET A 2 0.30 24.27 -20.06
CA MET A 2 1.15 24.47 -18.88
C MET A 2 1.88 23.15 -18.62
N ASP A 3 3.21 23.21 -18.50
CA ASP A 3 3.99 22.07 -18.04
C ASP A 3 3.52 21.70 -16.64
N GLN A 4 3.26 20.41 -16.42
CA GLN A 4 2.95 19.94 -15.08
C GLN A 4 4.13 20.22 -14.16
N PRO A 5 3.88 20.66 -12.92
CA PRO A 5 4.95 20.84 -11.95
C PRO A 5 5.67 19.51 -11.72
N ASP A 6 7.00 19.56 -11.68
CA ASP A 6 7.79 18.40 -11.32
C ASP A 6 7.68 18.17 -9.81
N PHE A 7 6.93 17.14 -9.43
CA PHE A 7 6.73 16.77 -8.04
C PHE A 7 8.03 16.35 -7.36
N THR A 8 9.00 15.79 -8.09
CA THR A 8 10.32 15.44 -7.55
C THR A 8 11.10 16.71 -7.22
N ASP A 9 11.14 17.68 -8.14
CA ASP A 9 11.78 18.97 -7.89
C ASP A 9 11.11 19.72 -6.74
N LEU A 10 9.76 19.75 -6.68
CA LEU A 10 9.02 20.33 -5.56
C LEU A 10 9.38 19.62 -4.25
N PHE A 11 9.39 18.29 -4.25
CA PHE A 11 9.69 17.51 -3.05
C PHE A 11 11.10 17.78 -2.54
N ASN A 12 12.09 17.76 -3.43
CA ASN A 12 13.49 17.99 -3.07
C ASN A 12 13.74 19.45 -2.67
N THR A 13 13.07 20.41 -3.31
CA THR A 13 13.19 21.83 -3.00
C THR A 13 12.64 22.16 -1.61
N TYR A 14 11.53 21.55 -1.21
CA TYR A 14 10.82 21.91 0.02
C TYR A 14 11.08 20.98 1.21
N PHE A 15 11.49 19.72 0.99
CA PHE A 15 11.55 18.71 2.06
C PHE A 15 12.93 18.07 2.29
N ALA A 16 13.70 17.70 1.25
CA ALA A 16 15.02 17.10 1.45
C ALA A 16 15.96 17.26 0.25
N SER A 17 17.24 17.57 0.51
CA SER A 17 18.28 17.66 -0.53
C SER A 17 18.86 16.31 -0.98
N THR A 18 18.47 15.22 -0.33
CA THR A 18 18.94 13.85 -0.60
C THR A 18 17.86 12.84 -0.28
N SER A 19 17.77 11.83 -1.13
CA SER A 19 16.90 10.68 -0.97
C SER A 19 17.25 9.87 0.29
N ARG A 20 16.23 9.47 1.07
CA ARG A 20 16.36 8.70 2.33
C ARG A 20 15.40 7.52 2.33
N PRO A 21 15.69 6.45 3.11
CA PRO A 21 14.73 5.37 3.35
C PRO A 21 13.38 5.94 3.78
N ILE A 22 12.31 5.46 3.14
CA ILE A 22 10.95 5.89 3.47
C ILE A 22 10.47 5.15 4.72
N CYS A 23 10.09 5.94 5.73
CA CYS A 23 9.31 5.48 6.87
C CYS A 23 8.01 6.29 6.90
N TYR A 24 6.88 5.65 6.63
CA TYR A 24 5.59 6.30 6.49
C TYR A 24 4.51 5.61 7.33
N GLU A 25 3.69 6.39 8.02
CA GLU A 25 2.56 5.89 8.82
C GLU A 25 1.30 6.67 8.48
N VAL A 26 0.23 5.96 8.13
CA VAL A 26 -1.08 6.56 7.80
C VAL A 26 -1.70 7.12 9.08
N ARG A 27 -2.06 8.41 9.08
CA ARG A 27 -2.76 9.03 10.22
C ARG A 27 -4.19 8.51 10.32
N ARG A 28 -4.72 8.48 11.55
CA ARG A 28 -6.10 8.03 11.85
C ARG A 28 -7.13 9.16 11.86
N ASP A 29 -6.71 10.37 11.54
CA ASP A 29 -7.55 11.58 11.57
C ASP A 29 -8.27 11.82 10.22
N ALA A 30 -8.85 13.01 10.06
CA ALA A 30 -9.58 13.41 8.85
C ALA A 30 -8.73 13.33 7.56
N ASN A 31 -7.41 13.29 7.66
CA ASN A 31 -6.50 13.21 6.51
C ASN A 31 -6.17 11.78 6.08
N ARG A 32 -6.68 10.75 6.78
CA ARG A 32 -6.36 9.34 6.48
C ARG A 32 -6.56 8.95 5.02
N GLY A 33 -7.57 9.52 4.36
CA GLY A 33 -7.85 9.26 2.94
C GLY A 33 -6.75 9.78 2.02
N HIS A 34 -6.25 10.99 2.29
CA HIS A 34 -5.10 11.55 1.58
C HIS A 34 -3.83 10.73 1.84
N ASP A 35 -3.65 10.31 3.08
CA ASP A 35 -2.48 9.52 3.48
C ASP A 35 -2.44 8.15 2.79
N LEU A 36 -3.61 7.53 2.59
CA LEU A 36 -3.72 6.26 1.86
C LEU A 36 -3.45 6.43 0.37
N VAL A 37 -3.92 7.51 -0.25
CA VAL A 37 -3.58 7.81 -1.66
C VAL A 37 -2.08 7.99 -1.81
N PHE A 38 -1.45 8.71 -0.88
CA PHE A 38 0.00 8.87 -0.90
C PHE A 38 0.72 7.52 -0.68
N LEU A 39 0.31 6.73 0.30
CA LEU A 39 0.85 5.38 0.51
C LEU A 39 0.71 4.52 -0.74
N SER A 40 -0.48 4.48 -1.37
CA SER A 40 -0.73 3.74 -2.60
C SER A 40 0.24 4.14 -3.71
N SER A 41 0.62 5.41 -3.81
CA SER A 41 1.63 5.86 -4.77
C SER A 41 3.05 5.38 -4.44
N LEU A 42 3.40 5.26 -3.15
CA LEU A 42 4.71 4.78 -2.71
C LEU A 42 4.91 3.28 -2.97
N VAL A 43 3.84 2.51 -2.88
CA VAL A 43 3.85 1.04 -3.04
C VAL A 43 3.32 0.58 -4.40
N HIS A 44 3.07 1.51 -5.32
CA HIS A 44 2.64 1.18 -6.68
C HIS A 44 3.73 0.36 -7.39
N ASP A 45 3.31 -0.73 -8.03
CA ASP A 45 4.15 -1.74 -8.67
C ASP A 45 5.06 -2.53 -7.71
N ALA A 46 4.87 -2.39 -6.39
CA ALA A 46 5.61 -3.20 -5.42
C ALA A 46 5.27 -4.68 -5.60
N ARG A 47 6.30 -5.53 -5.50
CA ARG A 47 6.20 -6.96 -5.76
C ARG A 47 6.47 -7.77 -4.51
N PHE A 48 5.71 -8.83 -4.31
CA PHE A 48 5.93 -9.75 -3.20
C PHE A 48 5.31 -11.13 -3.43
N PRO A 49 5.90 -12.21 -2.88
CA PRO A 49 5.28 -13.52 -2.86
C PRO A 49 4.04 -13.53 -1.96
N ARG A 50 2.91 -14.09 -2.43
CA ARG A 50 1.67 -14.14 -1.64
C ARG A 50 1.81 -14.98 -0.36
N ASP A 51 2.62 -16.03 -0.40
CA ASP A 51 2.92 -16.91 0.73
C ASP A 51 3.87 -16.29 1.76
N ALA A 52 4.53 -15.17 1.41
CA ALA A 52 5.33 -14.39 2.34
C ALA A 52 4.48 -13.44 3.20
N VAL A 53 3.19 -13.27 2.88
CA VAL A 53 2.26 -12.49 3.71
C VAL A 53 1.94 -13.27 4.98
N SER A 54 2.30 -12.70 6.13
CA SER A 54 2.17 -13.37 7.43
C SER A 54 1.30 -12.56 8.39
N LEU A 55 0.41 -13.24 9.12
CA LEU A 55 -0.34 -12.66 10.23
C LEU A 55 0.20 -13.19 11.55
N ASP A 56 0.69 -12.30 12.41
CA ASP A 56 1.03 -12.60 13.81
C ASP A 56 0.15 -11.77 14.74
N GLY A 57 -0.65 -12.43 15.57
CA GLY A 57 -1.69 -11.78 16.37
C GLY A 57 -2.67 -10.99 15.51
N GLN A 58 -2.64 -9.66 15.63
CA GLN A 58 -3.47 -8.72 14.84
C GLN A 58 -2.62 -7.88 13.87
N THR A 59 -1.41 -8.33 13.55
CA THR A 59 -0.47 -7.62 12.69
C THR A 59 -0.18 -8.45 11.45
N LEU A 60 -0.61 -7.93 10.29
CA LEU A 60 -0.28 -8.48 8.98
C LEU A 60 1.00 -7.79 8.48
N THR A 61 1.98 -8.59 8.09
CA THR A 61 3.26 -8.15 7.55
C THR A 61 3.38 -8.61 6.12
N ILE A 62 3.66 -7.66 5.22
CA ILE A 62 3.82 -7.87 3.79
C ILE A 62 5.25 -7.41 3.43
N PRO A 63 6.23 -8.31 3.34
CA PRO A 63 7.54 -7.97 2.78
C PRO A 63 7.36 -7.70 1.28
N MET A 64 8.03 -6.68 0.74
CA MET A 64 7.91 -6.33 -0.68
C MET A 64 9.18 -5.68 -1.21
N ASP A 65 9.36 -5.74 -2.52
CA ASP A 65 10.31 -4.91 -3.24
C ASP A 65 9.52 -3.80 -3.95
N ARG A 66 9.74 -2.55 -3.55
CA ARG A 66 9.09 -1.38 -4.17
C ARG A 66 10.08 -0.61 -5.02
N ASP A 67 9.60 -0.04 -6.11
CA ASP A 67 10.42 0.86 -6.92
C ASP A 67 10.53 2.24 -6.27
N ARG A 68 11.74 2.78 -6.25
CA ARG A 68 12.02 4.11 -5.72
C ARG A 68 11.75 5.18 -6.77
N TRP A 69 10.47 5.39 -7.04
CA TRP A 69 9.99 6.42 -7.98
C TRP A 69 10.50 7.83 -7.63
N GLU A 70 10.77 8.09 -6.35
CA GLU A 70 11.34 9.35 -5.86
C GLU A 70 12.74 9.65 -6.44
N ASP A 71 13.49 8.61 -6.85
CA ASP A 71 14.88 8.72 -7.33
C ASP A 71 15.03 8.66 -8.85
N PHE A 72 13.93 8.43 -9.57
CA PHE A 72 13.99 8.07 -11.00
C PHE A 72 14.75 9.11 -11.84
N ARG A 73 14.50 10.40 -11.60
CA ARG A 73 15.16 11.50 -12.33
C ARG A 73 16.65 11.65 -12.01
N GLU A 74 17.05 11.41 -10.76
CA GLU A 74 18.45 11.56 -10.36
C GLU A 74 19.34 10.44 -10.92
N LYS A 75 18.80 9.22 -11.04
CA LYS A 75 19.58 8.04 -11.45
C LYS A 75 19.33 7.60 -12.89
N ASN A 76 18.32 8.16 -13.58
CA ASN A 76 17.85 7.70 -14.90
C ASN A 76 17.57 6.19 -14.95
N ALA A 77 17.23 5.59 -13.80
CA ALA A 77 16.93 4.18 -13.65
C ALA A 77 16.00 3.98 -12.45
N LEU A 78 15.01 3.10 -12.60
CA LEU A 78 14.26 2.59 -11.47
C LEU A 78 15.11 1.54 -10.77
N TRP A 79 15.23 1.70 -9.46
CA TRP A 79 15.86 0.69 -8.61
C TRP A 79 14.87 0.34 -7.50
N SER A 80 14.74 -0.96 -7.27
CA SER A 80 13.86 -1.47 -6.24
C SER A 80 14.59 -1.51 -4.91
N VAL A 81 13.85 -1.28 -3.83
CA VAL A 81 14.31 -1.39 -2.45
C VAL A 81 13.41 -2.37 -1.71
N ALA A 82 14.02 -3.21 -0.89
CA ALA A 82 13.28 -4.04 0.04
C ALA A 82 12.56 -3.14 1.04
N ALA A 83 11.30 -3.42 1.28
CA ALA A 83 10.44 -2.68 2.18
C ALA A 83 9.47 -3.63 2.90
N THR A 84 8.81 -3.12 3.93
CA THR A 84 7.80 -3.86 4.67
C THR A 84 6.58 -2.99 4.89
N LEU A 85 5.43 -3.45 4.41
CA LEU A 85 4.12 -2.90 4.76
C LEU A 85 3.57 -3.68 5.96
N THR A 86 3.39 -2.99 7.08
CA THR A 86 2.85 -3.52 8.32
C THR A 86 1.47 -2.94 8.57
N ILE A 87 0.49 -3.81 8.78
CA ILE A 87 -0.91 -3.46 8.99
C ILE A 87 -1.34 -4.04 10.34
N GLY A 88 -1.62 -3.18 11.31
CA GLY A 88 -2.09 -3.56 12.65
C GLY A 88 -3.60 -3.47 12.79
N GLY A 89 -4.14 -4.13 13.83
CA GLY A 89 -5.59 -4.16 14.09
C GLY A 89 -6.37 -5.04 13.12
N VAL A 90 -5.72 -6.04 12.53
CA VAL A 90 -6.32 -6.96 11.56
C VAL A 90 -7.25 -7.95 12.28
N VAL A 91 -8.50 -7.99 11.83
CA VAL A 91 -9.54 -8.91 12.31
C VAL A 91 -9.58 -10.17 11.44
N SER A 92 -9.48 -9.99 10.12
CA SER A 92 -9.38 -11.08 9.15
C SER A 92 -8.73 -10.60 7.86
N HIS A 93 -8.23 -11.52 7.05
CA HIS A 93 -7.78 -11.23 5.69
C HIS A 93 -8.15 -12.39 4.75
N GLU A 94 -8.34 -12.07 3.47
CA GLU A 94 -8.74 -13.04 2.45
C GLU A 94 -8.14 -12.66 1.10
N TRP A 95 -7.56 -13.66 0.41
CA TRP A 95 -7.20 -13.55 -1.00
C TRP A 95 -8.40 -13.88 -1.88
N ARG A 96 -8.71 -13.00 -2.83
CA ARG A 96 -9.84 -13.13 -3.75
C ARG A 96 -9.35 -13.07 -5.19
N LEU A 97 -9.91 -13.95 -6.02
CA LEU A 97 -9.88 -13.80 -7.47
C LEU A 97 -11.06 -12.91 -7.88
N THR A 98 -10.78 -11.82 -8.58
CA THR A 98 -11.76 -10.82 -9.02
C THR A 98 -12.18 -10.99 -10.47
N GLY A 99 -11.59 -11.94 -11.19
CA GLY A 99 -12.01 -12.29 -12.55
C GLY A 99 -12.17 -13.79 -12.77
N ASP A 100 -12.61 -14.12 -13.99
CA ASP A 100 -13.13 -15.44 -14.36
C ASP A 100 -12.03 -16.41 -14.83
N GLY A 101 -10.78 -15.96 -14.90
CA GLY A 101 -9.65 -16.76 -15.34
C GLY A 101 -9.18 -17.76 -14.27
N PRO A 102 -8.71 -18.96 -14.67
CA PRO A 102 -8.01 -19.83 -13.73
C PRO A 102 -6.71 -19.16 -13.28
N PRO A 103 -6.31 -19.30 -12.01
CA PRO A 103 -5.04 -18.76 -11.54
C PRO A 103 -3.88 -19.33 -12.36
N SER A 104 -3.01 -18.46 -12.86
CA SER A 104 -1.86 -18.87 -13.65
C SER A 104 -0.76 -19.44 -12.74
N ALA A 105 0.14 -20.26 -13.29
CA ALA A 105 1.30 -20.76 -12.54
C ALA A 105 2.26 -19.64 -12.13
N ASP A 106 2.17 -18.46 -12.78
CA ASP A 106 2.94 -17.25 -12.46
C ASP A 106 2.29 -16.42 -11.33
N ASP A 107 1.18 -16.87 -10.73
CA ASP A 107 0.44 -16.18 -9.66
C ASP A 107 1.12 -16.28 -8.27
N ALA A 108 2.37 -16.73 -8.19
CA ALA A 108 3.10 -16.75 -6.92
C ALA A 108 3.46 -15.34 -6.45
N GLU A 109 3.81 -14.46 -7.39
CA GLU A 109 4.17 -13.06 -7.15
C GLU A 109 2.96 -12.15 -7.33
N PHE A 110 2.66 -11.37 -6.29
CA PHE A 110 1.67 -10.30 -6.33
C PHE A 110 2.37 -8.99 -6.69
N CYS A 111 1.82 -8.27 -7.67
CA CYS A 111 2.28 -6.94 -8.07
C CYS A 111 1.17 -5.93 -7.72
N LEU A 112 1.42 -5.11 -6.70
CA LEU A 112 0.44 -4.19 -6.10
C LEU A 112 0.16 -3.01 -7.04
N ARG A 113 -1.12 -2.78 -7.34
CA ARG A 113 -1.59 -1.66 -8.16
C ARG A 113 -2.18 -0.56 -7.31
N ASP A 114 -3.16 -0.90 -6.48
CA ASP A 114 -3.85 0.07 -5.64
C ASP A 114 -3.99 -0.43 -4.21
N LEU A 115 -3.98 0.50 -3.28
CA LEU A 115 -4.29 0.30 -1.87
C LEU A 115 -5.33 1.35 -1.46
N TYR A 116 -6.51 0.90 -1.04
CA TYR A 116 -7.62 1.80 -0.71
C TYR A 116 -8.55 1.27 0.37
N ILE A 117 -9.32 2.16 0.99
CA ILE A 117 -10.43 1.78 1.87
C ILE A 117 -11.64 1.41 1.01
N GLY A 118 -12.17 0.20 1.20
CA GLY A 118 -13.34 -0.26 0.46
C GLY A 118 -14.60 0.55 0.79
N GLU A 119 -15.53 0.61 -0.17
CA GLU A 119 -16.72 1.48 -0.14
C GLU A 119 -17.59 1.34 1.11
N ARG A 120 -17.56 0.17 1.75
CA ARG A 120 -18.37 -0.12 2.95
C ARG A 120 -18.14 0.91 4.06
N GLU A 121 -16.92 1.44 4.20
CA GLU A 121 -16.61 2.47 5.19
C GLU A 121 -17.38 3.78 5.00
N PHE A 122 -17.82 4.08 3.77
CA PHE A 122 -18.47 5.36 3.44
C PHE A 122 -20.00 5.26 3.40
N ARG A 123 -20.58 4.12 3.76
CA ARG A 123 -22.03 3.92 3.79
C ARG A 123 -22.60 4.41 5.11
N ALA A 124 -23.63 5.26 5.03
CA ALA A 124 -24.20 5.97 6.19
C ALA A 124 -24.76 5.06 7.31
N ASP A 125 -25.14 3.82 6.98
CA ASP A 125 -25.69 2.87 7.95
C ASP A 125 -24.60 2.06 8.70
N ASP A 126 -23.33 2.22 8.34
CA ASP A 126 -22.21 1.37 8.80
C ASP A 126 -21.38 1.96 9.96
N ASP A 127 -21.81 3.10 10.53
CA ASP A 127 -21.23 3.67 11.76
C ASP A 127 -21.33 2.71 12.95
N ALA A 128 -22.24 1.73 12.89
CA ALA A 128 -22.39 0.67 13.89
C ALA A 128 -21.36 -0.47 13.75
N THR A 129 -20.72 -0.61 12.59
CA THR A 129 -19.78 -1.71 12.34
C THR A 129 -18.39 -1.35 12.87
N PRO A 130 -17.80 -2.16 13.76
CA PRO A 130 -16.53 -1.84 14.43
C PRO A 130 -15.32 -2.02 13.50
N THR A 131 -15.51 -2.46 12.26
CA THR A 131 -14.45 -2.72 11.29
C THR A 131 -14.68 -2.00 9.96
N PHE A 132 -13.62 -1.89 9.17
CA PHE A 132 -13.68 -1.41 7.79
C PHE A 132 -12.71 -2.20 6.90
N PRO A 133 -13.00 -2.31 5.58
CA PRO A 133 -12.15 -3.03 4.66
C PRO A 133 -11.01 -2.14 4.13
N LEU A 134 -9.79 -2.65 4.19
CA LEU A 134 -8.63 -2.20 3.42
C LEU A 134 -8.39 -3.20 2.28
N ILE A 135 -8.28 -2.69 1.05
CA ILE A 135 -8.19 -3.51 -0.16
C ILE A 135 -6.86 -3.23 -0.85
N LEU A 136 -6.12 -4.29 -1.17
CA LEU A 136 -4.94 -4.26 -2.02
C LEU A 136 -5.26 -4.99 -3.32
N THR A 137 -5.22 -4.31 -4.45
CA THR A 137 -5.44 -4.90 -5.77
C THR A 137 -4.13 -5.20 -6.46
N GLY A 138 -4.06 -6.34 -7.14
CA GLY A 138 -2.87 -6.79 -7.82
C GLY A 138 -3.02 -6.86 -9.33
N CYS A 139 -1.91 -7.13 -10.00
CA CYS A 139 -1.96 -7.70 -11.34
C CYS A 139 -2.74 -9.03 -11.35
N PHE A 140 -3.26 -9.40 -12.52
CA PHE A 140 -3.86 -10.72 -12.77
C PHE A 140 -5.07 -11.05 -11.88
N GLU A 141 -5.92 -10.05 -11.64
CA GLU A 141 -7.24 -10.26 -11.02
C GLU A 141 -7.17 -10.82 -9.58
N TRP A 142 -6.07 -10.60 -8.86
CA TRP A 142 -5.99 -10.92 -7.43
C TRP A 142 -6.24 -9.68 -6.58
N GLU A 143 -6.93 -9.89 -5.46
CA GLU A 143 -7.16 -8.90 -4.42
C GLU A 143 -6.84 -9.51 -3.05
N LEU A 144 -6.20 -8.74 -2.17
CA LEU A 144 -6.12 -9.02 -0.75
C LEU A 144 -7.07 -8.08 -0.01
N ALA A 145 -8.16 -8.63 0.52
CA ALA A 145 -9.10 -7.92 1.35
C ALA A 145 -8.75 -8.11 2.82
N ILE A 146 -8.61 -7.01 3.56
CA ILE A 146 -8.20 -6.98 4.96
C ILE A 146 -9.26 -6.25 5.77
N GLU A 147 -9.80 -6.90 6.78
CA GLU A 147 -10.74 -6.29 7.73
C GLU A 147 -9.98 -5.71 8.92
N LEU A 148 -10.14 -4.41 9.15
CA LEU A 148 -9.42 -3.67 10.19
C LEU A 148 -10.37 -3.16 11.28
N ASP A 149 -9.96 -3.28 12.54
CA ASP A 149 -10.65 -2.69 13.69
C ASP A 149 -10.51 -1.15 13.70
N LYS A 150 -11.64 -0.43 13.69
CA LYS A 150 -11.69 1.04 13.65
C LYS A 150 -10.94 1.72 14.81
N ARG A 151 -10.78 1.04 15.94
CA ARG A 151 -10.19 1.57 17.19
C ARG A 151 -8.71 1.28 17.33
N THR A 152 -8.20 0.22 16.72
CA THR A 152 -6.80 -0.22 16.94
C THR A 152 -5.94 -0.26 15.69
N TRP A 153 -6.49 -0.01 14.50
CA TRP A 153 -5.72 -0.12 13.26
C TRP A 153 -4.50 0.80 13.18
N SER A 154 -3.49 0.33 12.42
CA SER A 154 -2.33 1.10 11.98
C SER A 154 -1.87 0.59 10.61
N ILE A 155 -1.29 1.46 9.79
CA ILE A 155 -0.70 1.08 8.49
C ILE A 155 0.63 1.80 8.35
N ARG A 156 1.71 1.04 8.18
CA ARG A 156 3.08 1.55 8.16
C ARG A 156 3.88 0.95 7.01
N LEU A 157 4.64 1.77 6.31
CA LEU A 157 5.64 1.36 5.33
C LEU A 157 7.03 1.73 5.85
N ALA A 158 7.97 0.81 5.75
CA ALA A 158 9.37 1.05 6.06
C ALA A 158 10.28 0.40 5.02
N ASP A 159 11.19 1.18 4.43
CA ASP A 159 12.30 0.65 3.64
C ASP A 159 13.34 -0.03 4.55
N ALA A 160 14.01 -1.05 4.02
CA ALA A 160 15.18 -1.63 4.66
C ALA A 160 16.37 -0.64 4.62
N GLU A 161 17.19 -0.65 5.68
CA GLU A 161 18.43 0.15 5.79
C GLU A 161 19.58 -0.41 4.93
#